data_AF-A0A258JJM7-F1
#
_entry.id   AF-A0A258JJM7-F1
#
_cell.length_a   1.000
_cell.length_b   1.000
_cell.length_c   1.000
_cell.angle_alpha   90.00
_cell.angle_beta   90.00
_cell.angle_gamma   90.00
#
_symmetry.space_group_name_H-M   'P 1'
#
loop_
_entity.id
_entity.type
_entity.pdbx_description
1 polymer ?
#
loop_
_entity_poly.entity_id
_entity_poly.type
_entity_poly.pdbx_seq_one_letter_code
_entity_poly.pdbx_strand_id
1 'polypeptide(L)' 'RIQQEIDSINPKFGHWEQIKRFELTADVWSIDGGQLTPTLKLKRKNVLEKYQDLYQKIYSA' A
#
# COMPACT_ATOMS: atom_id res chain seq x y z
N ARG A 1 -15.12 4.17 -4.50
CA ARG A 1 -14.62 3.62 -5.79
C ARG A 1 -13.53 2.57 -5.58
N ILE A 2 -12.40 2.88 -4.92
CA ILE A 2 -11.28 1.91 -4.75
C ILE A 2 -11.73 0.60 -4.06
N GLN A 3 -12.55 0.70 -3.01
CA GLN A 3 -13.11 -0.48 -2.35
C GLN A 3 -13.90 -1.40 -3.31
N GLN A 4 -14.72 -0.83 -4.19
CA GLN A 4 -15.54 -1.60 -5.14
C GLN A 4 -14.69 -2.35 -6.17
N GLU A 5 -13.59 -1.75 -6.61
CA GLU A 5 -12.62 -2.42 -7.50
C GLU A 5 -11.96 -3.59 -6.79
N ILE A 6 -11.54 -3.40 -5.55
CA ILE A 6 -10.94 -4.45 -4.72
C ILE A 6 -11.95 -5.58 -4.50
N ASP A 7 -13.20 -5.28 -4.19
CA ASP A 7 -14.25 -6.28 -3.95
C ASP A 7 -14.60 -7.07 -5.23
N SER A 8 -14.49 -6.45 -6.40
CA SER A 8 -14.68 -7.11 -7.70
C SER A 8 -13.51 -8.03 -8.06
N ILE A 9 -12.30 -7.70 -7.62
CA ILE A 9 -11.07 -8.40 -7.98
C ILE A 9 -10.71 -9.49 -6.96
N ASN A 10 -10.92 -9.25 -5.67
CA ASN A 10 -10.62 -10.18 -4.57
C ASN A 10 -11.15 -11.61 -4.79
N PRO A 11 -12.37 -11.84 -5.32
CA PRO A 11 -12.90 -13.18 -5.59
C PRO A 11 -12.07 -13.99 -6.59
N LYS A 12 -11.21 -13.35 -7.39
CA LYS A 12 -10.32 -14.01 -8.36
C LYS A 12 -9.05 -14.57 -7.73
N PHE A 13 -8.78 -14.24 -6.48
CA PHE A 13 -7.56 -14.60 -5.76
C PHE A 13 -7.85 -15.51 -4.57
N GLY A 14 -6.85 -16.29 -4.14
CA GLY A 14 -6.97 -17.11 -2.94
C GLY A 14 -7.24 -16.27 -1.69
N HIS A 15 -7.88 -16.85 -0.67
CA HIS A 15 -8.25 -16.12 0.55
C HIS A 15 -7.06 -15.43 1.26
N TRP A 16 -5.84 -15.96 1.08
CA TRP A 16 -4.60 -15.42 1.63
C TRP A 16 -4.00 -14.27 0.78
N GLU A 17 -4.38 -14.15 -0.48
CA GLU A 17 -3.95 -13.11 -1.42
C GLU A 17 -4.88 -11.90 -1.44
N GLN A 18 -6.11 -12.06 -0.92
CA GLN A 18 -7.13 -11.02 -0.89
C GLN A 18 -6.71 -9.84 -0.01
N ILE A 19 -6.95 -8.63 -0.51
CA ILE A 19 -6.72 -7.40 0.25
C ILE A 19 -7.85 -7.27 1.28
N LYS A 20 -7.50 -7.40 2.56
CA LYS A 20 -8.46 -7.34 3.69
C LYS A 20 -8.64 -5.94 4.25
N ARG A 21 -7.56 -5.17 4.31
CA ARG A 21 -7.54 -3.77 4.77
C ARG A 21 -6.48 -3.01 3.96
N PHE A 22 -6.76 -1.75 3.68
CA PHE A 22 -5.82 -0.85 3.01
C PHE A 22 -6.05 0.58 3.50
N GLU A 23 -5.01 1.39 3.40
CA GLU A 23 -5.05 2.82 3.65
C GLU A 23 -4.46 3.53 2.44
N LEU A 24 -4.87 4.78 2.21
CA LEU A 24 -4.43 5.58 1.08
C LEU A 24 -3.41 6.61 1.57
N THR A 25 -2.28 6.69 0.87
CA THR A 25 -1.32 7.79 1.09
C THR A 25 -1.82 9.04 0.38
N ALA A 26 -1.70 10.20 1.02
CA ALA A 26 -2.15 11.47 0.45
C ALA A 26 -1.26 11.97 -0.70
N ASP A 27 0.00 11.54 -0.70
CA ASP A 27 1.05 11.97 -1.62
C ASP A 27 1.36 10.92 -2.69
N VAL A 28 1.71 11.43 -3.88
CA VAL A 28 2.18 10.63 -5.00
C VAL A 28 3.63 10.23 -4.75
N TRP A 29 3.94 8.95 -4.98
CA TRP A 29 5.28 8.43 -4.79
C TRP A 29 6.23 8.88 -5.90
N SER A 30 7.40 9.37 -5.52
CA SER A 30 8.40 9.88 -6.45
C SER A 30 9.80 9.39 -6.09
N ILE A 31 10.74 9.62 -7.02
CA ILE A 31 12.16 9.31 -6.81
C ILE A 31 12.75 10.31 -5.82
N ASP A 32 12.43 11.60 -5.97
CA ASP A 32 12.84 12.69 -5.07
C ASP A 32 12.31 12.52 -3.66
N GLY A 33 11.07 12.02 -3.52
CA GLY A 33 10.45 11.71 -2.23
C GLY A 33 11.01 10.46 -1.55
N GLY A 34 11.94 9.76 -2.21
CA GLY A 34 12.65 8.60 -1.66
C GLY A 34 11.82 7.32 -1.59
N GLN A 35 10.56 7.32 -2.06
CA GLN A 35 9.70 6.13 -2.09
C GLN A 35 10.10 5.18 -3.22
N LEU A 36 10.63 5.72 -4.33
CA LEU A 36 11.02 4.96 -5.51
C LEU A 36 12.54 4.95 -5.73
N THR A 37 13.04 3.89 -6.35
CA THR A 37 14.39 3.84 -6.93
C THR A 37 14.41 4.65 -8.23
N PRO A 38 15.60 5.02 -8.74
CA PRO A 38 15.74 5.61 -10.08
C PRO A 38 15.14 4.71 -11.19
N THR A 39 14.99 3.41 -10.92
CA THR A 39 14.35 2.42 -11.79
C THR A 39 12.85 2.23 -11.51
N LEU A 40 12.21 3.14 -10.77
CA LEU A 40 10.79 3.13 -10.39
C LEU A 40 10.34 1.93 -9.54
N LYS A 41 11.28 1.19 -8.94
CA LYS A 41 10.97 0.12 -7.99
C LYS A 41 10.74 0.71 -6.61
N LEU A 42 9.88 0.06 -5.83
CA LEU A 42 9.57 0.50 -4.47
C LEU A 42 10.73 0.26 -3.51
N LYS A 43 11.12 1.31 -2.78
CA LYS A 43 12.02 1.20 -1.63
C LYS A 43 11.21 0.91 -0.37
N ARG A 44 10.94 -0.38 -0.13
CA ARG A 44 10.09 -0.85 0.98
C ARG A 44 10.47 -0.25 2.34
N LYS A 45 11.77 -0.18 2.67
CA LYS A 45 12.24 0.36 3.95
C LYS A 45 11.80 1.81 4.14
N ASN A 46 12.12 2.67 3.18
CA ASN A 46 11.79 4.10 3.23
C ASN A 46 10.27 4.35 3.26
N VAL A 47 9.51 3.57 2.49
CA VAL A 47 8.03 3.68 2.48
C VAL A 47 7.47 3.26 3.84
N LEU A 48 7.95 2.15 4.42
CA LEU A 48 7.50 1.68 5.73
C LEU A 48 7.81 2.70 6.83
N GLU A 49 9.03 3.27 6.84
CA GLU A 49 9.43 4.29 7.80
C GLU A 49 8.58 5.56 7.67
N LYS A 50 8.29 5.99 6.44
CA LYS A 50 7.50 7.21 6.17
C LYS A 50 6.02 7.07 6.54
N TYR A 51 5.43 5.89 6.37
CA TYR A 51 4.01 5.64 6.62
C TYR A 51 3.80 4.66 7.79
N GLN A 52 4.71 4.68 8.76
CA GLN A 52 4.69 3.77 9.89
C GLN A 52 3.38 3.85 10.69
N ASP A 53 2.81 5.06 10.84
CA ASP A 53 1.55 5.28 11.53
C ASP A 53 0.37 4.60 10.82
N LEU A 54 0.32 4.70 9.48
CA LEU A 54 -0.71 4.02 8.67
C LEU A 54 -0.54 2.51 8.73
N TYR A 55 0.71 2.03 8.69
CA TYR A 55 1.01 0.62 8.84
C TYR A 55 0.54 0.09 10.21
N GLN A 56 0.85 0.81 11.29
CA GLN A 56 0.37 0.46 12.64
C GLN A 56 -1.15 0.48 12.71
N LYS A 57 -1.81 1.51 12.18
CA LYS A 57 -3.28 1.59 12.14
C LYS A 57 -3.94 0.37 11.49
N ILE A 58 -3.32 -0.23 10.46
CA ILE A 58 -3.85 -1.42 9.80
C ILE A 58 -3.75 -2.67 10.69
N TYR A 59 -2.65 -2.83 11.44
CA TYR A 59 -2.32 -4.05 12.17
C TYR A 59 -2.58 -3.99 13.69
N SER A 60 -2.73 -2.81 14.27
CA SER A 60 -2.96 -2.60 15.70
C SER A 60 -4.44 -2.70 16.11
N ALA A 61 -5.32 -3.10 15.19
CA ALA A 61 -6.76 -3.24 15.39
C ALA A 61 -7.19 -4.68 15.68
#